data_AF-A0A959AVW7-F1
#
_entry.id   AF-A0A959AVW7-F1
#
_cell.length_a   1.000
_cell.length_b   1.000
_cell.length_c   1.000
_cell.angle_alpha   90.00
_cell.angle_beta   90.00
_cell.angle_gamma   90.00
#
_symmetry.space_group_name_H-M   'P 1'
#
loop_
_entity.id
_entity.type
_entity.pdbx_description
1 polymer ?
#
loop_
_entity_poly.entity_id
_entity_poly.type
_entity_poly.pdbx_seq_one_letter_code
_entity_poly.pdbx_strand_id
1 'polypeptide(L)'
;MRFQLPVLALCFLLLGASPSNGQASLEPCGTSPELSEILARYHNNPGQYARLEGIVQVPLTIYILGESNGSGYFSIHRLMDAFCTLNRDFEPTGIQFYILGEINYINNSAWYAHPGFQAGAEMMAAHRVENTLNCYIVEDPAGNCGYASSNGAALAKSCLFPDDHTWAHEIGHMLGLPHPFLGWEGYEHPYATPAPAFINNRPVEKTDGSNCYVAGDRFCDTSPDYLNFRWSCNEDSESYQLQTDPDGVNFRSDGTLIMSYSNDECANRFSEEQISAMQFSLQDFWAGLAFGQDLPGDIPGAQITLTAPVGGASVPGDAEVTLSWEPVPNATQYIVEVSRLPEISFTVAQVITPTNSAVITGLPANKEYFWRVRPYNARYTCTDFSSVESFSTDALSSVAQPELLSSIELHPNPLPSGQALTATINARQRLKAGIRLFTATGVTVMDWGQYQIEEGEQQIELPGGSLPGGLYLLEIATPRGKAVKKVAIGVF
;
A
#
# COMPACT_ATOMS: atom_id res chain seq x y z
N MET A 1 -12.20 -46.82 -75.14
CA MET A 1 -11.01 -45.96 -75.22
C MET A 1 -11.21 -44.84 -74.19
N ARG A 2 -10.47 -44.90 -73.08
CA ARG A 2 -10.57 -44.00 -71.92
C ARG A 2 -9.68 -42.77 -72.15
N PHE A 3 -10.21 -41.56 -71.95
CA PHE A 3 -9.50 -40.31 -71.60
C PHE A 3 -10.60 -39.34 -71.09
N GLN A 4 -10.78 -39.14 -69.78
CA GLN A 4 -10.18 -38.12 -68.91
C GLN A 4 -10.30 -36.66 -69.43
N LEU A 5 -11.17 -35.89 -68.79
CA LEU A 5 -11.03 -34.43 -68.59
C LEU A 5 -11.86 -34.03 -67.35
N PRO A 6 -11.26 -33.40 -66.32
CA PRO A 6 -11.91 -33.15 -65.04
C PRO A 6 -12.55 -31.76 -64.92
N VAL A 7 -13.46 -31.74 -63.95
CA VAL A 7 -14.28 -30.67 -63.38
C VAL A 7 -13.53 -29.34 -63.17
N LEU A 8 -14.15 -28.25 -63.64
CA LEU A 8 -13.78 -26.87 -63.38
C LEU A 8 -14.14 -26.52 -61.92
N ALA A 9 -13.14 -26.37 -61.04
CA ALA A 9 -13.33 -25.89 -59.68
C ALA A 9 -13.32 -24.36 -59.64
N LEU A 10 -14.45 -23.78 -59.23
CA LEU A 10 -14.61 -22.35 -59.01
C LEU A 10 -14.04 -22.00 -57.63
N CYS A 11 -12.79 -21.50 -57.58
CA CYS A 11 -12.18 -20.96 -56.37
C CYS A 11 -12.83 -19.61 -56.02
N PHE A 12 -13.70 -19.59 -55.01
CA PHE A 12 -14.02 -18.37 -54.27
C PHE A 12 -12.86 -18.08 -53.31
N LEU A 13 -12.08 -17.05 -53.63
CA LEU A 13 -11.07 -16.46 -52.75
C LEU A 13 -11.75 -15.81 -51.55
N LEU A 14 -11.73 -16.50 -50.41
CA LEU A 14 -11.89 -15.89 -49.09
C LEU A 14 -10.65 -15.02 -48.85
N LEU A 15 -10.82 -13.70 -48.91
CA LEU A 15 -9.87 -12.72 -48.38
C LEU A 15 -9.82 -12.89 -46.86
N GLY A 16 -8.93 -13.76 -46.39
CA GLY A 16 -8.49 -13.76 -45.01
C GLY A 16 -7.69 -12.49 -44.77
N ALA A 17 -8.26 -11.54 -44.03
CA ALA A 17 -7.48 -10.51 -43.37
C ALA A 17 -6.64 -11.22 -42.29
N SER A 18 -5.38 -11.47 -42.60
CA SER A 18 -4.40 -11.81 -41.58
C SER A 18 -4.32 -10.62 -40.61
N PRO A 19 -4.47 -10.81 -39.29
CA PRO A 19 -3.96 -9.82 -38.37
C PRO A 19 -2.46 -9.75 -38.62
N SER A 20 -1.97 -8.60 -39.07
CA SER A 20 -0.56 -8.27 -38.98
C SER A 20 -0.23 -8.31 -37.50
N ASN A 21 0.33 -9.43 -37.04
CA ASN A 21 1.14 -9.45 -35.83
C ASN A 21 2.27 -8.46 -36.08
N GLY A 22 2.09 -7.23 -35.60
CA GLY A 22 3.21 -6.32 -35.38
C GLY A 22 4.14 -7.04 -34.42
N GLN A 23 5.35 -7.34 -34.89
CA GLN A 23 6.45 -7.69 -34.01
C GLN A 23 6.60 -6.54 -33.02
N ALA A 24 6.09 -6.70 -31.81
CA ALA A 24 6.67 -6.02 -30.68
C ALA A 24 8.07 -6.62 -30.53
N SER A 25 9.06 -6.00 -31.19
CA SER A 25 10.42 -6.02 -30.67
C SER A 25 10.32 -5.71 -29.19
N LEU A 26 11.04 -6.48 -28.37
CA LEU A 26 11.25 -6.15 -26.98
C LEU A 26 11.97 -4.79 -26.96
N GLU A 27 11.20 -3.70 -26.93
CA GLU A 27 11.73 -2.38 -26.68
C GLU A 27 12.33 -2.44 -25.27
N PRO A 28 13.65 -2.25 -25.12
CA PRO A 28 14.35 -2.53 -23.87
C PRO A 28 13.90 -1.67 -22.69
N CYS A 29 13.06 -0.66 -22.93
CA CYS A 29 12.65 0.34 -21.96
C CYS A 29 11.14 0.45 -21.71
N GLY A 30 10.31 -0.39 -22.34
CA GLY A 30 8.86 -0.48 -22.11
C GLY A 30 7.99 0.73 -22.51
N THR A 31 8.58 1.91 -22.68
CA THR A 31 7.97 3.12 -23.22
C THR A 31 8.37 3.31 -24.68
N SER A 32 7.48 3.86 -25.51
CA SER A 32 7.73 4.01 -26.96
C SER A 32 8.97 4.88 -27.23
N PRO A 33 9.89 4.46 -28.14
CA PRO A 33 11.07 5.23 -28.54
C PRO A 33 10.72 6.38 -29.51
N GLU A 34 9.46 6.77 -29.60
CA GLU A 34 9.01 7.89 -30.41
C GLU A 34 8.92 9.16 -29.56
N LEU A 35 9.20 10.29 -30.20
CA LEU A 35 8.96 11.59 -29.58
C LEU A 35 7.48 11.69 -29.21
N SER A 36 7.19 11.93 -27.93
CA SER A 36 5.81 12.14 -27.50
C SER A 36 5.19 13.32 -28.27
N GLU A 37 3.92 13.22 -28.64
CA GLU A 37 3.19 14.35 -29.25
C GLU A 37 3.23 15.58 -28.34
N ILE A 38 3.29 15.36 -27.02
CA ILE A 38 3.43 16.39 -25.99
C ILE A 38 4.71 17.20 -26.21
N LEU A 39 5.86 16.53 -26.30
CA LEU A 39 7.15 17.22 -26.49
C LEU A 39 7.24 17.91 -27.85
N ALA A 40 6.67 17.30 -28.89
CA ALA A 40 6.55 17.95 -30.19
C ALA A 40 5.75 19.27 -30.10
N ARG A 41 4.67 19.33 -29.32
CA ARG A 41 3.90 20.57 -29.12
C ARG A 41 4.68 21.61 -28.32
N TYR A 42 5.45 21.22 -27.31
CA TYR A 42 6.33 22.12 -26.56
C TYR A 42 7.35 22.81 -27.47
N HIS A 43 8.12 22.06 -28.27
CA HIS A 43 9.12 22.65 -29.16
C HIS A 43 8.56 23.49 -30.30
N ASN A 44 7.32 23.21 -30.73
CA ASN A 44 6.65 24.03 -31.74
C ASN A 44 6.08 25.33 -31.16
N ASN A 45 5.85 25.39 -29.84
CA ASN A 45 5.25 26.54 -29.17
C ASN A 45 6.00 26.91 -27.87
N PRO A 46 7.34 27.08 -27.91
CA PRO A 46 8.11 27.37 -26.71
C PRO A 46 7.66 28.73 -26.16
N GLY A 47 7.27 28.76 -24.89
CA GLY A 47 6.78 29.98 -24.23
C GLY A 47 5.32 30.35 -24.52
N GLN A 48 4.51 29.47 -25.13
CA GLN A 48 3.06 29.66 -25.22
C GLN A 48 2.41 29.88 -23.85
N TYR A 49 2.94 29.20 -22.83
CA TYR A 49 2.52 29.35 -21.45
C TYR A 49 3.68 29.90 -20.62
N ALA A 50 3.34 30.75 -19.65
CA ALA A 50 4.30 31.12 -18.61
C ALA A 50 4.59 29.90 -17.72
N ARG A 51 5.78 29.90 -17.09
CA ARG A 51 6.11 28.95 -16.03
C ARG A 51 5.07 29.10 -14.91
N LEU A 52 4.58 27.98 -14.38
CA LEU A 52 3.62 28.02 -13.28
C LEU A 52 4.33 28.54 -12.02
N GLU A 53 3.70 29.49 -11.33
CA GLU A 53 4.22 30.04 -10.08
C GLU A 53 3.78 29.19 -8.87
N GLY A 54 4.67 29.00 -7.91
CA GLY A 54 4.38 28.25 -6.68
C GLY A 54 4.30 26.74 -6.89
N ILE A 55 3.65 26.04 -5.96
CA ILE A 55 3.48 24.59 -5.98
C ILE A 55 2.26 24.22 -6.82
N VAL A 56 2.48 23.42 -7.85
CA VAL A 56 1.43 22.88 -8.74
C VAL A 56 1.01 21.52 -8.22
N GLN A 57 -0.21 21.42 -7.70
CA GLN A 57 -0.74 20.18 -7.14
C GLN A 57 -1.36 19.29 -8.22
N VAL A 58 -0.77 18.10 -8.44
CA VAL A 58 -1.16 17.16 -9.49
C VAL A 58 -1.84 15.92 -8.89
N PRO A 59 -3.08 15.58 -9.27
CA PRO A 59 -3.77 14.40 -8.77
C PRO A 59 -3.19 13.10 -9.33
N LEU A 60 -2.96 12.13 -8.43
CA LEU A 60 -2.67 10.74 -8.76
C LEU A 60 -3.81 9.83 -8.28
N THR A 61 -4.25 8.92 -9.14
CA THR A 61 -5.11 7.80 -8.77
C THR A 61 -4.28 6.54 -8.76
N ILE A 62 -4.30 5.82 -7.64
CA ILE A 62 -3.41 4.69 -7.40
C ILE A 62 -4.23 3.40 -7.31
N TYR A 63 -3.77 2.41 -8.06
CA TYR A 63 -4.25 1.04 -8.05
C TYR A 63 -3.13 0.09 -7.58
N ILE A 64 -3.42 -0.74 -6.59
CA ILE A 64 -2.55 -1.84 -6.17
C ILE A 64 -3.15 -3.14 -6.69
N LEU A 65 -2.38 -3.84 -7.53
CA LEU A 65 -2.80 -5.12 -8.06
C LEU A 65 -2.41 -6.26 -7.13
N GLY A 66 -3.30 -7.24 -7.05
CA GLY A 66 -3.12 -8.53 -6.42
C GLY A 66 -3.46 -9.67 -7.37
N GLU A 67 -3.04 -10.86 -6.98
CA GLU A 67 -3.49 -12.10 -7.58
C GLU A 67 -5.02 -12.21 -7.52
N SER A 68 -5.60 -13.01 -8.42
CA SER A 68 -7.07 -13.19 -8.49
C SER A 68 -7.68 -13.73 -7.18
N ASN A 69 -6.88 -14.34 -6.31
CA ASN A 69 -7.27 -14.82 -5.00
C ASN A 69 -7.21 -13.74 -3.89
N GLY A 70 -6.85 -12.49 -4.22
CA GLY A 70 -6.71 -11.38 -3.27
C GLY A 70 -5.41 -11.37 -2.47
N SER A 71 -4.35 -12.04 -2.95
CA SER A 71 -3.02 -12.05 -2.33
C SER A 71 -2.00 -11.24 -3.15
N GLY A 72 -0.82 -11.01 -2.57
CA GLY A 72 0.31 -10.41 -3.30
C GLY A 72 0.27 -8.89 -3.43
N TYR A 73 -0.69 -8.18 -2.81
CA TYR A 73 -0.72 -6.72 -2.86
C TYR A 73 0.56 -6.07 -2.34
N PHE A 74 0.89 -4.90 -2.88
CA PHE A 74 1.94 -4.05 -2.34
C PHE A 74 1.55 -3.51 -0.96
N SER A 75 2.53 -3.43 -0.06
CA SER A 75 2.32 -2.92 1.30
C SER A 75 1.94 -1.43 1.27
N ILE A 76 0.94 -1.05 2.06
CA ILE A 76 0.53 0.37 2.17
C ILE A 76 1.64 1.24 2.75
N HIS A 77 2.40 0.72 3.71
CA HIS A 77 3.53 1.45 4.29
C HIS A 77 4.59 1.72 3.21
N ARG A 78 4.93 0.71 2.42
CA ARG A 78 5.87 0.87 1.31
C ARG A 78 5.34 1.82 0.23
N LEU A 79 4.03 1.81 -0.03
CA LEU A 79 3.39 2.79 -0.92
C LEU A 79 3.59 4.22 -0.41
N MET A 80 3.38 4.47 0.88
CA MET A 80 3.57 5.80 1.47
C MET A 80 5.03 6.26 1.36
N ASP A 81 6.00 5.34 1.49
CA ASP A 81 7.43 5.66 1.32
C ASP A 81 7.74 5.98 -0.14
N ALA A 82 7.30 5.15 -1.09
CA ALA A 82 7.52 5.40 -2.52
C ALA A 82 6.85 6.71 -3.00
N PHE A 83 5.66 7.03 -2.47
CA PHE A 83 4.98 8.29 -2.75
C PHE A 83 5.71 9.50 -2.16
N CYS A 84 6.36 9.32 -1.00
CA CYS A 84 7.22 10.35 -0.43
C CYS A 84 8.43 10.62 -1.32
N THR A 85 9.09 9.55 -1.79
CA THR A 85 10.22 9.65 -2.73
C THR A 85 9.82 10.35 -4.02
N LEU A 86 8.68 10.00 -4.62
CA LEU A 86 8.16 10.68 -5.80
C LEU A 86 8.03 12.20 -5.60
N ASN A 87 7.46 12.64 -4.48
CA ASN A 87 7.32 14.07 -4.20
C ASN A 87 8.65 14.76 -3.92
N ARG A 88 9.60 14.07 -3.28
CA ARG A 88 10.96 14.57 -3.08
C ARG A 88 11.69 14.78 -4.42
N ASP A 89 11.56 13.83 -5.34
CA ASP A 89 12.19 13.89 -6.66
C ASP A 89 11.64 15.04 -7.51
N PHE A 90 10.37 15.38 -7.33
CA PHE A 90 9.70 16.47 -8.04
C PHE A 90 9.73 17.83 -7.32
N GLU A 91 10.18 17.90 -6.06
CA GLU A 91 10.24 19.14 -5.28
C GLU A 91 10.94 20.29 -6.04
N PRO A 92 12.11 20.10 -6.70
CA PRO A 92 12.79 21.17 -7.44
C PRO A 92 11.99 21.68 -8.64
N THR A 93 11.06 20.87 -9.17
CA THR A 93 10.26 21.19 -10.35
C THR A 93 9.09 22.13 -10.03
N GLY A 94 8.73 22.26 -8.75
CA GLY A 94 7.52 22.94 -8.28
C GLY A 94 6.23 22.13 -8.45
N ILE A 95 6.31 20.86 -8.88
CA ILE A 95 5.18 19.95 -8.97
C ILE A 95 5.10 19.14 -7.68
N GLN A 96 3.90 19.05 -7.09
CA GLN A 96 3.62 18.20 -5.94
C GLN A 96 2.44 17.29 -6.27
N PHE A 97 2.58 16.00 -6.01
CA PHE A 97 1.52 15.03 -6.22
C PHE A 97 0.68 14.85 -4.96
N TYR A 98 -0.60 14.56 -5.16
CA TYR A 98 -1.50 14.14 -4.10
C TYR A 98 -2.36 12.94 -4.53
N ILE A 99 -2.69 12.08 -3.58
CA ILE A 99 -3.55 10.92 -3.77
C ILE A 99 -5.00 11.39 -3.87
N LEU A 100 -5.62 11.19 -5.04
CA LEU A 100 -7.02 11.50 -5.27
C LEU A 100 -7.89 10.30 -4.86
N GLY A 101 -8.72 10.49 -3.84
CA GLY A 101 -9.64 9.47 -3.34
C GLY A 101 -8.94 8.40 -2.49
N GLU A 102 -9.49 7.19 -2.51
CA GLU A 102 -8.96 6.03 -1.78
C GLU A 102 -7.96 5.23 -2.64
N ILE A 103 -7.12 4.42 -1.98
CA ILE A 103 -6.27 3.45 -2.68
C ILE A 103 -7.15 2.31 -3.20
N ASN A 104 -7.07 2.07 -4.51
CA ASN A 104 -7.90 1.07 -5.18
C ASN A 104 -7.15 -0.26 -5.26
N TYR A 105 -7.89 -1.37 -5.13
CA TYR A 105 -7.33 -2.72 -5.23
C TYR A 105 -7.98 -3.49 -6.37
N ILE A 106 -7.16 -4.17 -7.19
CA ILE A 106 -7.64 -4.99 -8.31
C ILE A 106 -7.12 -6.42 -8.15
N ASN A 107 -8.02 -7.40 -8.25
CA ASN A 107 -7.70 -8.83 -8.22
C ASN A 107 -7.71 -9.40 -9.61
N ASN A 108 -6.53 -9.49 -10.23
CA ASN A 108 -6.41 -10.05 -11.56
C ASN A 108 -4.97 -10.52 -11.80
N SER A 109 -4.75 -11.83 -11.69
CA SER A 109 -3.44 -12.47 -11.91
C SER A 109 -2.84 -12.15 -13.28
N ALA A 110 -3.67 -11.99 -14.31
CA ALA A 110 -3.21 -11.71 -15.67
C ALA A 110 -2.71 -10.28 -15.86
N TRP A 111 -3.16 -9.33 -15.04
CA TRP A 111 -2.64 -7.95 -15.01
C TRP A 111 -1.56 -7.76 -13.94
N TYR A 112 -1.69 -8.49 -12.83
CA TYR A 112 -0.78 -8.49 -11.69
C TYR A 112 0.66 -8.79 -12.08
N ALA A 113 0.88 -9.81 -12.90
CA ALA A 113 2.17 -10.14 -13.49
C ALA A 113 1.91 -10.45 -14.96
N HIS A 114 2.30 -9.54 -15.85
CA HIS A 114 1.99 -9.67 -17.27
C HIS A 114 3.26 -9.71 -18.11
N PRO A 115 3.38 -10.63 -19.09
CA PRO A 115 4.61 -10.80 -19.86
C PRO A 115 4.78 -9.77 -21.00
N GLY A 116 3.79 -8.92 -21.26
CA GLY A 116 3.82 -7.98 -22.37
C GLY A 116 2.81 -6.84 -22.22
N PHE A 117 3.05 -5.75 -22.96
CA PHE A 117 2.35 -4.48 -22.81
C PHE A 117 0.85 -4.52 -23.09
N GLN A 118 0.35 -5.51 -23.84
CA GLN A 118 -1.07 -5.60 -24.19
C GLN A 118 -1.96 -5.72 -22.95
N ALA A 119 -1.64 -6.63 -22.03
CA ALA A 119 -2.41 -6.81 -20.80
C ALA A 119 -2.37 -5.55 -19.92
N GLY A 120 -1.22 -4.87 -19.91
CA GLY A 120 -1.04 -3.56 -19.31
C GLY A 120 -1.94 -2.47 -19.88
N ALA A 121 -1.98 -2.36 -21.21
CA ALA A 121 -2.82 -1.40 -21.91
C ALA A 121 -4.31 -1.67 -21.66
N GLU A 122 -4.72 -2.94 -21.62
CA GLU A 122 -6.08 -3.35 -21.26
C GLU A 122 -6.44 -2.95 -19.81
N MET A 123 -5.53 -3.19 -18.86
CA MET A 123 -5.68 -2.77 -17.46
C MET A 123 -5.86 -1.24 -17.36
N MET A 124 -4.96 -0.47 -17.98
CA MET A 124 -5.03 1.00 -17.96
C MET A 124 -6.31 1.52 -18.61
N ALA A 125 -6.71 0.96 -19.76
CA ALA A 125 -7.95 1.36 -20.42
C ALA A 125 -9.21 1.05 -19.61
N ALA A 126 -9.24 -0.10 -18.91
CA ALA A 126 -10.39 -0.53 -18.12
C ALA A 126 -10.57 0.28 -16.81
N HIS A 127 -9.48 0.80 -16.26
CA HIS A 127 -9.46 1.45 -14.95
C HIS A 127 -8.98 2.90 -14.99
N ARG A 128 -8.99 3.53 -16.16
CA ARG A 128 -8.62 4.93 -16.32
C ARG A 128 -9.63 5.81 -15.58
N VAL A 129 -9.14 6.59 -14.63
CA VAL A 129 -9.86 7.73 -14.08
C VAL A 129 -9.46 8.97 -14.88
N GLU A 130 -10.44 9.74 -15.36
CA GLU A 130 -10.18 10.98 -16.08
C GLU A 130 -9.67 12.07 -15.14
N ASN A 131 -8.94 13.05 -15.68
CA ASN A 131 -8.48 14.24 -14.94
C ASN A 131 -7.54 13.94 -13.75
N THR A 132 -6.83 12.82 -13.83
CA THR A 132 -5.79 12.37 -12.89
C THR A 132 -4.73 11.60 -13.68
N LEU A 133 -3.49 11.60 -13.18
CA LEU A 133 -2.51 10.63 -13.68
C LEU A 133 -2.79 9.29 -12.96
N ASN A 134 -2.87 8.21 -13.72
CA ASN A 134 -3.23 6.89 -13.20
C ASN A 134 -1.96 6.06 -13.00
N CYS A 135 -1.79 5.46 -11.82
CA CYS A 135 -0.63 4.65 -11.47
C CYS A 135 -1.08 3.25 -11.03
N TYR A 136 -0.44 2.22 -11.58
CA TYR A 136 -0.78 0.81 -11.36
C TYR A 136 0.43 0.07 -10.83
N ILE A 137 0.37 -0.34 -9.56
CA ILE A 137 1.45 -1.08 -8.91
C ILE A 137 1.21 -2.57 -9.09
N VAL A 138 2.09 -3.21 -9.85
CA VAL A 138 2.02 -4.61 -10.29
C VAL A 138 3.26 -5.39 -9.83
N GLU A 139 3.19 -6.71 -9.84
CA GLU A 139 4.36 -7.56 -9.55
C GLU A 139 5.42 -7.44 -10.64
N ASP A 140 5.02 -7.61 -11.89
CA ASP A 140 5.93 -7.65 -13.04
C ASP A 140 5.26 -6.99 -14.27
N PRO A 141 5.65 -5.76 -14.63
CA PRO A 141 5.18 -5.05 -15.82
C PRO A 141 6.01 -5.40 -17.05
N ALA A 142 5.75 -6.55 -17.66
CA ALA A 142 6.42 -7.01 -18.89
C ALA A 142 7.95 -7.14 -18.76
N GLY A 143 8.45 -7.47 -17.58
CA GLY A 143 9.88 -7.61 -17.29
C GLY A 143 10.60 -6.30 -16.97
N ASN A 144 9.88 -5.17 -16.86
CA ASN A 144 10.47 -3.85 -16.63
C ASN A 144 10.30 -3.39 -15.18
N CYS A 145 11.00 -2.33 -14.78
CA CYS A 145 10.68 -1.62 -13.55
C CYS A 145 9.40 -0.78 -13.69
N GLY A 146 9.12 -0.29 -14.89
CA GLY A 146 7.90 0.42 -15.21
C GLY A 146 7.75 0.67 -16.71
N TYR A 147 6.59 1.19 -17.09
CA TYR A 147 6.37 1.84 -18.38
C TYR A 147 5.18 2.80 -18.28
N ALA A 148 5.17 3.79 -19.16
CA ALA A 148 4.15 4.84 -19.17
C ALA A 148 3.46 4.99 -20.53
N SER A 149 2.21 5.47 -20.46
CA SER A 149 1.43 5.90 -21.62
C SER A 149 0.52 7.07 -21.22
N SER A 150 -0.23 7.61 -22.18
CA SER A 150 -1.27 8.60 -21.91
C SER A 150 -2.42 8.09 -21.02
N ASN A 151 -2.55 6.77 -20.84
CA ASN A 151 -3.57 6.17 -19.98
C ASN A 151 -3.08 5.88 -18.55
N GLY A 152 -1.77 5.96 -18.28
CA GLY A 152 -1.21 5.69 -16.97
C GLY A 152 0.20 5.12 -17.01
N ALA A 153 0.75 4.88 -15.82
CA ALA A 153 2.03 4.23 -15.59
C ALA A 153 1.84 2.89 -14.85
N ALA A 154 2.51 1.84 -15.32
CA ALA A 154 2.63 0.58 -14.59
C ALA A 154 3.99 0.55 -13.88
N LEU A 155 4.01 0.13 -12.62
CA LEU A 155 5.17 0.18 -11.73
C LEU A 155 5.38 -1.17 -11.06
N ALA A 156 6.59 -1.71 -11.14
CA ALA A 156 6.96 -2.96 -10.47
C ALA A 156 7.14 -2.72 -8.97
N LYS A 157 6.59 -3.59 -8.13
CA LYS A 157 6.79 -3.55 -6.67
C LYS A 157 8.26 -3.65 -6.24
N SER A 158 9.09 -4.28 -7.08
CA SER A 158 10.53 -4.44 -6.86
C SER A 158 11.34 -3.19 -7.20
N CYS A 159 10.72 -2.14 -7.74
CA CYS A 159 11.38 -0.87 -8.08
C CYS A 159 10.68 0.33 -7.42
N LEU A 160 10.08 0.08 -6.24
CA LEU A 160 9.40 1.08 -5.39
C LEU A 160 9.92 1.02 -3.95
N PHE A 161 11.23 0.90 -3.77
CA PHE A 161 11.92 1.10 -2.49
C PHE A 161 12.16 2.61 -2.24
N PRO A 162 12.47 3.05 -1.01
CA PRO A 162 12.59 4.47 -0.65
C PRO A 162 13.64 5.28 -1.44
N ASP A 163 14.60 4.61 -2.08
CA ASP A 163 15.66 5.23 -2.87
C ASP A 163 15.50 4.96 -4.37
N ASP A 164 14.41 4.31 -4.80
CA ASP A 164 14.16 4.05 -6.21
C ASP A 164 13.49 5.25 -6.88
N HIS A 165 13.98 5.62 -8.07
CA HIS A 165 13.47 6.76 -8.85
C HIS A 165 12.53 6.34 -9.99
N THR A 166 12.15 5.06 -10.06
CA THR A 166 11.30 4.51 -11.13
C THR A 166 9.96 5.24 -11.24
N TRP A 167 9.29 5.54 -10.12
CA TRP A 167 8.01 6.24 -10.18
C TRP A 167 8.19 7.64 -10.78
N ALA A 168 9.24 8.36 -10.39
CA ALA A 168 9.52 9.67 -10.93
C ALA A 168 9.83 9.62 -12.44
N HIS A 169 10.60 8.62 -12.87
CA HIS A 169 10.91 8.33 -14.26
C HIS A 169 9.63 8.14 -15.11
N GLU A 170 8.73 7.25 -14.69
CA GLU A 170 7.50 6.99 -15.44
C GLU A 170 6.55 8.19 -15.47
N ILE A 171 6.50 8.98 -14.39
CA ILE A 171 5.72 10.23 -14.40
C ILE A 171 6.35 11.26 -15.34
N GLY A 172 7.68 11.33 -15.43
CA GLY A 172 8.39 12.14 -16.43
C GLY A 172 7.94 11.81 -17.85
N HIS A 173 7.84 10.52 -18.19
CA HIS A 173 7.27 10.07 -19.47
C HIS A 173 5.80 10.48 -19.66
N MET A 174 4.95 10.32 -18.64
CA MET A 174 3.55 10.77 -18.71
C MET A 174 3.43 12.28 -18.95
N LEU A 175 4.41 13.05 -18.46
CA LEU A 175 4.51 14.50 -18.66
C LEU A 175 5.26 14.87 -19.96
N GLY A 176 5.68 13.88 -20.75
CA GLY A 176 6.18 14.05 -22.11
C GLY A 176 7.70 13.99 -22.26
N LEU A 177 8.45 13.72 -21.19
CA LEU A 177 9.92 13.61 -21.26
C LEU A 177 10.35 12.30 -21.94
N PRO A 178 11.33 12.31 -22.85
CA PRO A 178 11.95 11.10 -23.38
C PRO A 178 13.16 10.70 -22.53
N HIS A 179 13.75 9.55 -22.86
CA HIS A 179 15.09 9.21 -22.38
C HIS A 179 16.15 10.11 -23.05
N PRO A 180 17.22 10.53 -22.34
CA PRO A 180 18.39 11.21 -22.92
C PRO A 180 19.00 10.45 -24.10
N PHE A 181 18.93 9.12 -24.08
CA PHE A 181 19.40 8.24 -25.14
C PHE A 181 18.40 7.99 -26.28
N LEU A 182 17.36 8.82 -26.42
CA LEU A 182 16.34 8.65 -27.45
C LEU A 182 16.95 8.47 -28.85
N GLY A 183 16.57 7.36 -29.49
CA GLY A 183 17.09 6.92 -30.79
C GLY A 183 18.17 5.84 -30.72
N TRP A 184 18.71 5.55 -29.54
CA TRP A 184 19.66 4.46 -29.32
C TRP A 184 19.00 3.14 -28.93
N GLU A 185 17.71 3.13 -28.60
CA GLU A 185 16.99 1.93 -28.16
C GLU A 185 17.11 0.79 -29.18
N GLY A 186 17.60 -0.37 -28.72
CA GLY A 186 17.82 -1.53 -29.58
C GLY A 186 18.97 -1.41 -30.59
N TYR A 187 19.75 -0.33 -30.56
CA TYR A 187 20.95 -0.16 -31.37
C TYR A 187 22.21 -0.49 -30.57
N GLU A 188 23.06 -1.37 -31.10
CA GLU A 188 24.36 -1.71 -30.53
C GLU A 188 25.48 -1.01 -31.28
N HIS A 189 26.37 -0.34 -30.56
CA HIS A 189 27.53 0.35 -31.13
C HIS A 189 28.76 0.23 -30.24
N PRO A 190 29.97 0.01 -30.79
CA PRO A 190 31.20 0.09 -30.02
C PRO A 190 31.48 1.53 -29.56
N TYR A 191 31.25 1.82 -28.28
CA TYR A 191 31.41 3.16 -27.68
C TYR A 191 32.79 3.80 -27.85
N ALA A 192 33.84 3.00 -28.08
CA ALA A 192 35.21 3.48 -28.30
C ALA A 192 35.48 3.99 -29.73
N THR A 193 34.50 3.88 -30.63
CA THR A 193 34.59 4.41 -32.00
C THR A 193 33.57 5.51 -32.18
N PRO A 194 33.85 6.53 -33.02
CA PRO A 194 32.88 7.60 -33.29
C PRO A 194 31.51 7.04 -33.64
N ALA A 195 30.49 7.53 -32.96
CA ALA A 195 29.10 7.20 -33.25
C ALA A 195 28.75 7.53 -34.71
N PRO A 196 27.85 6.78 -35.35
CA PRO A 196 27.36 7.16 -36.67
C PRO A 196 26.67 8.53 -36.59
N ALA A 197 26.73 9.32 -37.66
CA ALA A 197 26.00 10.60 -37.70
C ALA A 197 24.48 10.42 -37.63
N PHE A 198 23.97 9.24 -38.03
CA PHE A 198 22.55 8.90 -38.02
C PHE A 198 22.31 7.45 -37.63
N ILE A 199 21.25 7.20 -36.85
CA ILE A 199 20.70 5.87 -36.55
C ILE A 199 19.24 5.90 -37.02
N ASN A 200 18.84 4.97 -37.90
CA ASN A 200 17.47 4.89 -38.42
C ASN A 200 16.90 6.23 -38.93
N ASN A 201 17.72 6.99 -39.68
CA ASN A 201 17.43 8.35 -40.18
C ASN A 201 17.24 9.44 -39.09
N ARG A 202 17.55 9.16 -37.83
CA ARG A 202 17.60 10.15 -36.75
C ARG A 202 19.03 10.62 -36.54
N PRO A 203 19.30 11.93 -36.43
CA PRO A 203 20.64 12.42 -36.13
C PRO A 203 21.07 11.99 -34.73
N VAL A 204 22.34 11.61 -34.58
CA VAL A 204 22.94 11.34 -33.26
C VAL A 204 23.40 12.65 -32.64
N GLU A 205 23.07 12.85 -31.38
CA GLU A 205 23.38 14.08 -30.64
C GLU A 205 24.89 14.24 -30.43
N LYS A 206 25.38 15.46 -30.61
CA LYS A 206 26.80 15.81 -30.50
C LYS A 206 27.10 16.56 -29.22
N THR A 207 28.31 16.39 -28.70
CA THR A 207 28.76 17.00 -27.44
C THR A 207 28.93 18.51 -27.52
N ASP A 208 29.01 19.08 -28.73
CA ASP A 208 29.15 20.52 -28.95
C ASP A 208 27.81 21.29 -28.92
N GLY A 209 26.68 20.58 -28.74
CA GLY A 209 25.34 21.15 -28.73
C GLY A 209 24.85 21.65 -30.08
N SER A 210 25.57 21.38 -31.18
CA SER A 210 25.21 21.89 -32.51
C SER A 210 23.88 21.34 -33.05
N ASN A 211 23.42 20.21 -32.51
CA ASN A 211 22.19 19.54 -32.93
C ASN A 211 21.27 19.07 -31.79
N CYS A 212 21.48 19.52 -30.54
CA CYS A 212 20.73 19.04 -29.38
C CYS A 212 19.21 19.19 -29.55
N TYR A 213 18.68 20.31 -30.07
CA TYR A 213 17.22 20.46 -30.29
C TYR A 213 16.59 19.54 -31.37
N VAL A 214 17.39 18.77 -32.11
CA VAL A 214 16.91 17.89 -33.20
C VAL A 214 17.37 16.43 -33.07
N ALA A 215 18.27 16.14 -32.14
CA ALA A 215 18.85 14.83 -31.85
C ALA A 215 18.66 14.47 -30.37
N GLY A 216 18.86 13.21 -29.99
CA GLY A 216 18.69 12.76 -28.60
C GLY A 216 17.29 13.06 -28.06
N ASP A 217 17.21 13.46 -26.79
CA ASP A 217 15.96 13.82 -26.11
C ASP A 217 15.40 15.20 -26.47
N ARG A 218 16.15 15.97 -27.28
CA ARG A 218 15.82 17.33 -27.73
C ARG A 218 15.93 18.42 -26.68
N PHE A 219 16.60 18.16 -25.57
CA PHE A 219 16.99 19.18 -24.61
C PHE A 219 18.45 19.55 -24.81
N CYS A 220 18.78 20.84 -24.71
CA CYS A 220 20.16 21.32 -24.87
C CYS A 220 20.88 21.53 -23.53
N ASP A 221 20.16 21.33 -22.42
CA ASP A 221 20.72 21.35 -21.06
C ASP A 221 20.90 19.95 -20.46
N THR A 222 20.63 18.91 -21.25
CA THR A 222 21.07 17.53 -21.04
C THR A 222 22.28 17.26 -21.93
N SER A 223 23.22 16.44 -21.45
CA SER A 223 24.32 15.97 -22.30
C SER A 223 23.87 14.76 -23.11
N PRO A 224 24.49 14.49 -24.28
CA PRO A 224 24.24 13.24 -25.00
C PRO A 224 24.39 12.02 -24.10
N ASP A 225 23.53 11.01 -24.31
CA ASP A 225 23.64 9.69 -23.68
C ASP A 225 23.44 8.62 -24.76
N TYR A 226 24.37 7.69 -24.92
CA TYR A 226 24.23 6.59 -25.88
C TYR A 226 24.03 5.24 -25.18
N LEU A 227 23.88 5.24 -23.85
CA LEU A 227 23.73 4.04 -23.03
C LEU A 227 22.24 3.68 -22.88
N ASN A 228 21.75 2.87 -23.80
CA ASN A 228 20.35 2.42 -23.90
C ASN A 228 19.96 1.25 -22.95
N PHE A 229 20.77 0.95 -21.94
CA PHE A 229 20.55 -0.11 -20.95
C PHE A 229 21.02 0.34 -19.58
N ARG A 230 20.59 -0.33 -18.49
CA ARG A 230 20.99 0.02 -17.12
C ARG A 230 22.52 0.10 -16.94
N TRP A 231 23.02 1.16 -16.31
CA TRP A 231 24.44 1.39 -16.09
C TRP A 231 24.77 2.04 -14.74
N SER A 232 25.98 1.81 -14.22
CA SER A 232 26.45 2.40 -12.96
C SER A 232 27.30 3.65 -13.18
N CYS A 233 27.23 4.60 -12.24
CA CYS A 233 28.02 5.82 -12.28
C CYS A 233 29.31 5.76 -11.43
N ASN A 234 30.25 6.64 -11.73
CA ASN A 234 31.45 6.90 -10.95
C ASN A 234 31.18 7.91 -9.80
N GLU A 235 32.24 8.33 -9.09
CA GLU A 235 32.16 9.29 -7.98
C GLU A 235 31.65 10.69 -8.42
N ASP A 236 31.78 11.03 -9.70
CA ASP A 236 31.29 12.27 -10.29
C ASP A 236 29.84 12.15 -10.80
N SER A 237 29.17 11.02 -10.53
CA SER A 237 27.84 10.67 -11.06
C SER A 237 27.77 10.57 -12.59
N GLU A 238 28.89 10.20 -13.23
CA GLU A 238 28.98 9.99 -14.68
C GLU A 238 29.16 8.51 -15.04
N SER A 239 28.84 8.12 -16.28
CA SER A 239 29.03 6.74 -16.74
C SER A 239 30.50 6.29 -16.68
N TYR A 240 30.76 5.06 -16.22
CA TYR A 240 32.09 4.44 -16.37
C TYR A 240 32.46 4.20 -17.84
N GLN A 241 31.47 3.92 -18.68
CA GLN A 241 31.66 3.73 -20.11
C GLN A 241 31.95 5.08 -20.77
N LEU A 242 33.15 5.22 -21.33
CA LEU A 242 33.51 6.34 -22.19
C LEU A 242 32.86 6.13 -23.57
N GLN A 243 32.24 7.17 -24.09
CA GLN A 243 31.55 7.18 -25.38
C GLN A 243 32.22 8.20 -26.30
N THR A 244 32.10 7.99 -27.61
CA THR A 244 32.67 8.89 -28.62
C THR A 244 31.56 9.37 -29.55
N ASP A 245 31.38 10.69 -29.62
CA ASP A 245 30.37 11.31 -30.48
C ASP A 245 30.73 11.24 -31.98
N PRO A 246 29.84 11.65 -32.89
CA PRO A 246 30.09 11.59 -34.33
C PRO A 246 31.31 12.38 -34.83
N ASP A 247 31.75 13.39 -34.08
CA ASP A 247 32.91 14.22 -34.43
C ASP A 247 34.21 13.69 -33.77
N GLY A 248 34.13 12.57 -33.06
CA GLY A 248 35.27 11.91 -32.42
C GLY A 248 35.58 12.46 -31.03
N VAL A 249 34.67 13.24 -30.43
CA VAL A 249 34.85 13.79 -29.08
C VAL A 249 34.42 12.75 -28.05
N ASN A 250 35.29 12.50 -27.08
CA ASN A 250 34.99 11.58 -25.98
C ASN A 250 34.19 12.27 -24.88
N PHE A 251 33.17 11.59 -24.36
CA PHE A 251 32.33 12.07 -23.25
C PHE A 251 31.84 10.91 -22.38
N ARG A 252 31.20 11.26 -21.26
CA ARG A 252 30.51 10.34 -20.34
C ARG A 252 29.06 10.80 -20.17
N SER A 253 28.14 9.86 -20.02
CA SER A 253 26.73 10.19 -19.79
C SER A 253 26.55 10.72 -18.37
N ASP A 254 25.67 11.70 -18.24
CA ASP A 254 25.27 12.28 -16.96
C ASP A 254 24.27 11.36 -16.24
N GLY A 255 24.69 10.78 -15.13
CA GLY A 255 23.88 9.85 -14.33
C GLY A 255 22.97 10.54 -13.34
N THR A 256 22.98 11.86 -13.25
CA THR A 256 22.12 12.58 -12.32
C THR A 256 20.70 12.79 -12.86
N LEU A 257 20.46 12.56 -14.16
CA LEU A 257 19.14 12.70 -14.79
C LEU A 257 18.23 11.52 -14.43
N ILE A 258 17.06 11.82 -13.83
CA ILE A 258 16.02 10.81 -13.54
C ILE A 258 15.54 10.10 -14.79
N MET A 259 15.53 10.79 -15.94
CA MET A 259 15.14 10.19 -17.22
C MET A 259 16.23 9.31 -17.85
N SER A 260 17.44 9.21 -17.28
CA SER A 260 18.48 8.30 -17.77
C SER A 260 18.30 6.88 -17.21
N TYR A 261 19.10 5.94 -17.73
CA TYR A 261 19.19 4.56 -17.21
C TYR A 261 20.38 4.35 -16.27
N SER A 262 20.91 5.41 -15.68
CA SER A 262 21.85 5.29 -14.56
C SER A 262 21.18 4.65 -13.35
N ASN A 263 21.95 3.92 -12.55
CA ASN A 263 21.50 3.42 -11.24
C ASN A 263 20.86 4.52 -10.38
N ASP A 264 19.92 4.13 -9.51
CA ASP A 264 19.14 5.07 -8.69
C ASP A 264 20.04 5.86 -7.73
N GLU A 265 21.17 5.28 -7.30
CA GLU A 265 22.19 5.98 -6.50
C GLU A 265 22.80 7.22 -7.19
N CYS A 266 22.68 7.32 -8.51
CA CYS A 266 23.18 8.41 -9.34
C CYS A 266 22.10 9.48 -9.57
N ALA A 267 20.89 9.02 -9.91
CA ALA A 267 19.80 9.86 -10.39
C ALA A 267 19.23 10.72 -9.26
N ASN A 268 19.04 12.02 -9.49
CA ASN A 268 18.51 12.92 -8.46
C ASN A 268 17.84 14.19 -8.97
N ARG A 269 17.76 14.42 -10.30
CA ARG A 269 17.18 15.66 -10.83
C ARG A 269 16.56 15.51 -12.22
N PHE A 270 15.76 16.52 -12.56
CA PHE A 270 15.39 16.88 -13.93
C PHE A 270 16.15 18.16 -14.34
N SER A 271 16.43 18.33 -15.63
CA SER A 271 17.03 19.57 -16.17
C SER A 271 16.01 20.73 -16.20
N GLU A 272 16.45 21.97 -16.42
CA GLU A 272 15.54 23.13 -16.46
C GLU A 272 14.63 23.10 -17.70
N GLU A 273 15.13 22.62 -18.84
CA GLU A 273 14.30 22.44 -20.04
C GLU A 273 13.31 21.26 -19.85
N GLN A 274 13.72 20.18 -19.18
CA GLN A 274 12.80 19.09 -18.79
C GLN A 274 11.69 19.61 -17.86
N ILE A 275 12.04 20.41 -16.84
CA ILE A 275 11.05 21.03 -15.93
C ILE A 275 10.09 21.92 -16.74
N SER A 276 10.62 22.73 -17.65
CA SER A 276 9.82 23.62 -18.50
C SER A 276 8.85 22.83 -19.40
N ALA A 277 9.30 21.71 -19.97
CA ALA A 277 8.47 20.82 -20.78
C ALA A 277 7.36 20.15 -19.97
N MET A 278 7.66 19.67 -18.75
CA MET A 278 6.65 19.09 -17.86
C MET A 278 5.59 20.11 -17.46
N GLN A 279 5.99 21.35 -17.13
CA GLN A 279 5.03 22.40 -16.79
C GLN A 279 4.20 22.88 -18.00
N PHE A 280 4.78 22.87 -19.20
CA PHE A 280 4.01 23.07 -20.45
C PHE A 280 2.98 21.96 -20.61
N SER A 281 3.39 20.70 -20.43
CA SER A 281 2.51 19.53 -20.53
C SER A 281 1.31 19.60 -19.60
N LEU A 282 1.52 20.04 -18.35
CA LEU A 282 0.45 20.29 -17.37
C LEU A 282 -0.58 21.33 -17.83
N GLN A 283 -0.14 22.37 -18.55
CA GLN A 283 -1.01 23.45 -19.03
C GLN A 283 -1.66 23.14 -20.39
N ASP A 284 -1.05 22.27 -21.18
CA ASP A 284 -1.48 21.97 -22.55
C ASP A 284 -2.22 20.63 -22.63
N PHE A 285 -1.51 19.52 -22.43
CA PHE A 285 -2.07 18.19 -22.58
C PHE A 285 -2.95 17.78 -21.39
N TRP A 286 -2.48 18.15 -20.20
CA TRP A 286 -3.09 17.79 -18.93
C TRP A 286 -3.87 18.95 -18.30
N ALA A 287 -4.30 19.92 -19.10
CA ALA A 287 -5.05 21.09 -18.65
C ALA A 287 -6.35 20.74 -17.90
N GLY A 288 -6.91 19.55 -18.17
CA GLY A 288 -8.14 19.04 -17.55
C GLY A 288 -7.94 18.39 -16.18
N LEU A 289 -6.70 18.23 -15.68
CA LEU A 289 -6.47 17.63 -14.36
C LEU A 289 -7.21 18.40 -13.26
N ALA A 290 -7.64 17.68 -12.23
CA ALA A 290 -8.33 18.25 -11.08
C ALA A 290 -7.39 19.07 -10.16
N PHE A 291 -6.86 20.18 -10.65
CA PHE A 291 -5.99 21.07 -9.89
C PHE A 291 -6.72 21.75 -8.70
N GLY A 292 -5.95 22.21 -7.71
CA GLY A 292 -6.42 23.18 -6.71
C GLY A 292 -7.39 22.65 -5.65
N GLN A 293 -7.24 21.39 -5.23
CA GLN A 293 -7.96 20.86 -4.07
C GLN A 293 -7.49 21.56 -2.79
N ASP A 294 -8.42 21.85 -1.87
CA ASP A 294 -8.08 22.32 -0.53
C ASP A 294 -7.53 21.15 0.29
N LEU A 295 -6.21 20.93 0.18
CA LEU A 295 -5.52 19.82 0.80
C LEU A 295 -4.92 20.25 2.15
N PRO A 296 -4.99 19.39 3.18
CA PRO A 296 -4.35 19.66 4.46
C PRO A 296 -2.87 20.01 4.31
N GLY A 297 -2.35 20.77 5.28
CA GLY A 297 -0.94 21.13 5.35
C GLY A 297 0.00 19.93 5.48
N ASP A 298 1.30 20.20 5.57
CA ASP A 298 2.28 19.16 5.89
C ASP A 298 2.07 18.67 7.32
N ILE A 299 2.39 17.40 7.55
CA ILE A 299 2.26 16.80 8.88
C ILE A 299 3.55 17.08 9.65
N PRO A 300 3.50 17.78 10.79
CA PRO A 300 4.69 18.04 11.59
C PRO A 300 5.32 16.72 12.06
N GLY A 301 6.65 16.63 12.06
CA GLY A 301 7.42 15.48 12.56
C GLY A 301 7.39 15.31 14.10
N ALA A 302 6.24 15.52 14.73
CA ALA A 302 6.06 15.34 16.17
C ALA A 302 5.95 13.86 16.53
N GLN A 303 6.44 13.50 17.72
CA GLN A 303 6.27 12.15 18.27
C GLN A 303 4.77 11.85 18.48
N ILE A 304 4.31 10.76 17.86
CA ILE A 304 2.94 10.28 17.97
C ILE A 304 2.78 9.60 19.33
N THR A 305 1.86 10.10 20.15
CA THR A 305 1.61 9.56 21.50
C THR A 305 0.50 8.51 21.44
N LEU A 306 0.85 7.25 21.68
CA LEU A 306 -0.10 6.15 21.81
C LEU A 306 -0.73 6.18 23.22
N THR A 307 -2.06 6.11 23.31
CA THR A 307 -2.78 6.35 24.58
C THR A 307 -3.43 5.09 25.16
N ALA A 308 -3.91 4.18 24.31
CA ALA A 308 -4.41 2.89 24.77
C ALA A 308 -4.29 1.82 23.67
N PRO A 309 -4.01 0.56 24.04
CA PRO A 309 -3.56 0.13 25.35
C PRO A 309 -2.16 0.69 25.67
N VAL A 310 -1.94 1.08 26.93
CA VAL A 310 -0.61 1.46 27.41
C VAL A 310 0.29 0.22 27.50
N GLY A 311 1.61 0.41 27.39
CA GLY A 311 2.58 -0.68 27.39
C GLY A 311 2.37 -1.72 28.49
N GLY A 312 2.17 -2.97 28.09
CA GLY A 312 1.97 -4.11 28.97
C GLY A 312 0.54 -4.29 29.50
N ALA A 313 -0.44 -3.53 29.01
CA ALA A 313 -1.84 -3.70 29.40
C ALA A 313 -2.40 -5.08 28.99
N SER A 314 -3.25 -5.65 29.85
CA SER A 314 -4.12 -6.79 29.53
C SER A 314 -5.46 -6.31 28.99
N VAL A 315 -5.88 -6.85 27.86
CA VAL A 315 -7.19 -6.60 27.23
C VAL A 315 -8.01 -7.88 27.18
N PRO A 316 -9.35 -7.81 27.15
CA PRO A 316 -10.20 -8.99 27.05
C PRO A 316 -9.79 -9.93 25.91
N GLY A 317 -9.86 -11.23 26.17
CA GLY A 317 -9.55 -12.28 25.19
C GLY A 317 -10.66 -12.56 24.17
N ASP A 318 -11.68 -11.71 24.08
CA ASP A 318 -12.83 -11.85 23.17
C ASP A 318 -12.51 -11.51 21.71
N ALA A 319 -11.22 -11.42 21.39
CA ALA A 319 -10.63 -11.18 20.09
C ALA A 319 -10.88 -9.76 19.54
N GLU A 320 -11.20 -8.78 20.39
CA GLU A 320 -11.34 -7.38 20.00
C GLU A 320 -10.50 -6.46 20.91
N VAL A 321 -9.84 -5.46 20.31
CA VAL A 321 -9.14 -4.41 21.05
C VAL A 321 -9.33 -3.08 20.35
N THR A 322 -9.59 -2.03 21.13
CA THR A 322 -9.57 -0.65 20.63
C THR A 322 -8.20 -0.03 20.90
N LEU A 323 -7.54 0.37 19.82
CA LEU A 323 -6.28 1.12 19.85
C LEU A 323 -6.61 2.62 19.73
N SER A 324 -5.93 3.47 20.49
CA SER A 324 -6.13 4.93 20.46
C SER A 324 -4.83 5.69 20.65
N TRP A 325 -4.76 6.88 20.06
CA TRP A 325 -3.60 7.78 20.10
C TRP A 325 -4.04 9.25 20.10
N GLU A 326 -3.12 10.16 20.38
CA GLU A 326 -3.37 11.60 20.26
C GLU A 326 -3.47 12.02 18.78
N PRO A 327 -4.43 12.87 18.40
CA PRO A 327 -4.58 13.31 17.02
C PRO A 327 -3.36 14.13 16.56
N VAL A 328 -2.88 13.83 15.36
CA VAL A 328 -1.74 14.52 14.75
C VAL A 328 -2.27 15.65 13.85
N PRO A 329 -1.78 16.90 13.99
CA PRO A 329 -2.18 18.01 13.14
C PRO A 329 -1.99 17.72 11.65
N ASN A 330 -2.95 18.14 10.81
CA ASN A 330 -3.01 17.91 9.36
C ASN A 330 -3.07 16.44 8.90
N ALA A 331 -3.04 15.46 9.80
CA ALA A 331 -3.28 14.07 9.44
C ALA A 331 -4.77 13.82 9.22
N THR A 332 -5.11 13.22 8.09
CA THR A 332 -6.49 12.85 7.74
C THR A 332 -6.71 11.35 7.73
N GLN A 333 -5.63 10.58 7.78
CA GLN A 333 -5.63 9.13 7.79
C GLN A 333 -4.49 8.61 8.67
N TYR A 334 -4.67 7.40 9.20
CA TYR A 334 -3.67 6.71 10.00
C TYR A 334 -3.57 5.25 9.55
N ILE A 335 -2.35 4.78 9.31
CA ILE A 335 -2.04 3.35 9.14
C ILE A 335 -1.75 2.79 10.53
N VAL A 336 -2.52 1.80 10.94
CA VAL A 336 -2.33 1.08 12.21
C VAL A 336 -1.88 -0.34 11.88
N GLU A 337 -0.72 -0.72 12.40
CA GLU A 337 -0.17 -2.07 12.25
C GLU A 337 -0.11 -2.78 13.59
N VAL A 338 -0.49 -4.05 13.60
CA VAL A 338 -0.41 -4.95 14.75
C VAL A 338 0.39 -6.20 14.36
N SER A 339 1.29 -6.62 15.23
CA SER A 339 2.22 -7.73 15.04
C SER A 339 2.31 -8.59 16.29
N ARG A 340 2.83 -9.82 16.14
CA ARG A 340 3.22 -10.69 17.26
C ARG A 340 4.72 -10.65 17.58
N LEU A 341 5.45 -9.79 16.89
CA LEU A 341 6.89 -9.59 17.00
C LEU A 341 7.19 -8.13 17.32
N PRO A 342 8.12 -7.84 18.26
CA PRO A 342 8.46 -6.47 18.67
C PRO A 342 8.89 -5.56 17.52
N GLU A 343 9.63 -6.11 16.55
CA GLU A 343 10.15 -5.37 15.39
C GLU A 343 9.10 -5.17 14.28
N ILE A 344 7.88 -5.69 14.46
CA ILE A 344 6.79 -5.58 13.47
C ILE A 344 7.20 -6.12 12.07
N SER A 345 8.09 -7.12 12.04
CA SER A 345 8.51 -7.79 10.79
C SER A 345 7.42 -8.67 10.16
N PHE A 346 6.32 -8.91 10.88
CA PHE A 346 5.14 -9.62 10.37
C PHE A 346 3.86 -9.04 10.96
N THR A 347 3.07 -8.39 10.11
CA THR A 347 1.79 -7.78 10.50
C THR A 347 0.67 -8.82 10.51
N VAL A 348 -0.01 -8.98 11.65
CA VAL A 348 -1.20 -9.83 11.81
C VAL A 348 -2.49 -9.09 11.49
N ALA A 349 -2.50 -7.76 11.64
CA ALA A 349 -3.62 -6.90 11.26
C ALA A 349 -3.11 -5.52 10.85
N GLN A 350 -3.70 -4.96 9.80
CA GLN A 350 -3.43 -3.62 9.32
C GLN A 350 -4.76 -2.93 9.01
N VAL A 351 -4.94 -1.70 9.50
CA VAL A 351 -6.15 -0.91 9.27
C VAL A 351 -5.76 0.51 8.89
N ILE A 352 -6.52 1.11 7.97
CA ILE A 352 -6.46 2.54 7.67
C ILE A 352 -7.71 3.18 8.26
N THR A 353 -7.56 4.26 9.02
CA THR A 353 -8.68 4.95 9.65
C THR A 353 -8.52 6.48 9.62
N PRO A 354 -9.59 7.25 9.42
CA PRO A 354 -9.54 8.71 9.48
C PRO A 354 -9.60 9.25 10.92
N THR A 355 -9.88 8.39 11.90
CA THR A 355 -9.99 8.77 13.31
C THR A 355 -8.72 8.41 14.08
N ASN A 356 -8.53 9.00 15.26
CA ASN A 356 -7.41 8.71 16.16
C ASN A 356 -7.61 7.42 16.99
N SER A 357 -8.40 6.49 16.47
CA SER A 357 -8.69 5.20 17.08
C SER A 357 -9.06 4.17 16.01
N ALA A 358 -8.70 2.91 16.26
CA ALA A 358 -9.03 1.76 15.43
C ALA A 358 -9.42 0.56 16.28
N VAL A 359 -10.43 -0.17 15.83
CA VAL A 359 -10.82 -1.46 16.43
C VAL A 359 -10.13 -2.58 15.64
N ILE A 360 -9.40 -3.44 16.34
CA ILE A 360 -8.73 -4.61 15.77
C ILE A 360 -9.44 -5.86 16.28
N THR A 361 -9.96 -6.64 15.34
CA THR A 361 -10.69 -7.88 15.63
C THR A 361 -9.90 -9.11 15.22
N GLY A 362 -10.29 -10.29 15.71
CA GLY A 362 -9.71 -11.57 15.30
C GLY A 362 -8.35 -11.86 15.90
N LEU A 363 -8.01 -11.23 17.03
CA LEU A 363 -6.76 -11.48 17.75
C LEU A 363 -6.90 -12.73 18.64
N PRO A 364 -6.13 -13.81 18.42
CA PRO A 364 -6.12 -14.94 19.33
C PRO A 364 -5.81 -14.54 20.77
N ALA A 365 -6.63 -15.06 21.70
CA ALA A 365 -6.49 -14.91 23.14
C ALA A 365 -5.17 -15.48 23.70
N ASN A 366 -4.77 -15.01 24.88
CA ASN A 366 -3.54 -15.42 25.58
C ASN A 366 -2.28 -15.24 24.71
N LYS A 367 -2.19 -14.10 24.03
CA LYS A 367 -1.08 -13.68 23.17
C LYS A 367 -0.69 -12.24 23.44
N GLU A 368 0.60 -11.96 23.33
CA GLU A 368 1.17 -10.61 23.28
C GLU A 368 1.18 -10.10 21.84
N TYR A 369 0.87 -8.81 21.70
CA TYR A 369 0.87 -8.07 20.45
C TYR A 369 1.63 -6.76 20.61
N PHE A 370 2.20 -6.32 19.49
CA PHE A 370 2.93 -5.08 19.33
C PHE A 370 2.25 -4.25 18.26
N TRP A 371 2.14 -2.94 18.45
CA TRP A 371 1.44 -2.08 17.52
C TRP A 371 2.09 -0.71 17.37
N ARG A 372 1.88 -0.10 16.21
CA ARG A 372 2.38 1.22 15.85
C ARG A 372 1.40 1.94 14.93
N VAL A 373 1.52 3.26 14.87
CA VAL A 373 0.64 4.13 14.06
C VAL A 373 1.48 5.05 13.18
N ARG A 374 1.11 5.23 11.92
CA ARG A 374 1.69 6.22 11.01
C ARG A 374 0.60 7.17 10.48
N PRO A 375 0.67 8.48 10.78
CA PRO A 375 -0.25 9.48 10.22
C PRO A 375 0.12 9.79 8.77
N TYR A 376 -0.87 10.07 7.94
CA TYR A 376 -0.64 10.65 6.61
C TYR A 376 -1.86 11.47 6.16
N ASN A 377 -1.68 12.23 5.09
CA ASN A 377 -2.78 12.82 4.34
C ASN A 377 -2.54 12.64 2.83
N ALA A 378 -3.51 13.06 2.02
CA ALA A 378 -3.46 12.86 0.57
C ALA A 378 -2.21 13.44 -0.10
N ARG A 379 -1.64 14.54 0.39
CA ARG A 379 -0.45 15.17 -0.21
C ARG A 379 0.86 14.83 0.51
N TYR A 380 0.79 14.40 1.77
CA TYR A 380 1.95 14.28 2.65
C TYR A 380 1.98 12.89 3.29
N THR A 381 2.89 12.06 2.79
CA THR A 381 3.14 10.69 3.26
C THR A 381 4.53 10.50 3.87
N CYS A 382 5.38 11.53 3.80
CA CYS A 382 6.73 11.58 4.37
C CYS A 382 6.72 11.66 5.90
N THR A 383 6.16 10.65 6.55
CA THR A 383 6.00 10.55 8.00
C THR A 383 6.58 9.24 8.51
N ASP A 384 6.97 9.21 9.77
CA ASP A 384 7.42 7.98 10.43
C ASP A 384 6.28 7.32 11.20
N PHE A 385 6.48 6.05 11.55
CA PHE A 385 5.66 5.41 12.57
C PHE A 385 5.96 5.95 13.96
N SER A 386 4.97 5.85 14.85
CA SER A 386 5.15 5.98 16.29
C SER A 386 6.19 4.99 16.82
N SER A 387 6.65 5.20 18.05
CA SER A 387 7.24 4.11 18.82
C SER A 387 6.26 2.95 18.93
N VAL A 388 6.80 1.73 19.06
CA VAL A 388 6.02 0.51 19.23
C VAL A 388 5.53 0.42 20.67
N GLU A 389 4.25 0.14 20.85
CA GLU A 389 3.64 -0.22 22.14
C GLU A 389 3.20 -1.68 22.14
N SER A 390 2.95 -2.24 23.33
CA SER A 390 2.53 -3.64 23.47
C SER A 390 1.34 -3.84 24.40
N PHE A 391 0.59 -4.91 24.15
CA PHE A 391 -0.50 -5.37 24.99
C PHE A 391 -0.64 -6.89 24.93
N SER A 392 -1.31 -7.48 25.92
CA SER A 392 -1.63 -8.91 25.94
C SER A 392 -3.13 -9.14 25.97
N THR A 393 -3.58 -10.14 25.22
CA THR A 393 -4.98 -10.62 25.27
C THR A 393 -5.11 -11.65 26.39
N ASP A 394 -6.14 -11.53 27.22
CA ASP A 394 -6.38 -12.49 28.30
C ASP A 394 -6.85 -13.85 27.76
N ALA A 395 -6.83 -14.88 28.59
CA ALA A 395 -7.42 -16.17 28.23
C ALA A 395 -8.95 -16.05 28.06
N LEU A 396 -9.51 -16.77 27.09
CA LEU A 396 -10.96 -16.93 26.95
C LEU A 396 -11.53 -17.55 28.23
N SER A 397 -12.10 -16.74 29.10
CA SER A 397 -12.91 -17.23 30.21
C SER A 397 -14.31 -17.52 29.67
N SER A 398 -14.74 -18.79 29.67
CA SER A 398 -16.11 -19.21 29.30
C SER A 398 -17.21 -18.69 30.24
N VAL A 399 -16.86 -17.77 31.14
CA VAL A 399 -17.77 -17.16 32.09
C VAL A 399 -17.69 -15.67 31.82
N ALA A 400 -18.66 -15.15 31.05
CA ALA A 400 -19.02 -13.74 31.13
C ALA A 400 -19.39 -13.48 32.59
N GLN A 401 -18.42 -12.99 33.37
CA GLN A 401 -18.70 -12.54 34.73
C GLN A 401 -19.83 -11.52 34.59
N PRO A 402 -20.95 -11.67 35.31
CA PRO A 402 -21.99 -10.68 35.27
C PRO A 402 -21.36 -9.37 35.75
N GLU A 403 -21.21 -8.38 34.85
CA GLU A 403 -20.59 -7.06 35.10
C GLU A 403 -21.16 -6.34 36.35
N LEU A 404 -22.30 -6.85 36.84
CA LEU A 404 -23.09 -6.33 37.94
C LEU A 404 -22.82 -7.00 39.28
N LEU A 405 -22.14 -8.16 39.34
CA LEU A 405 -21.74 -8.79 40.61
C LEU A 405 -20.26 -8.48 40.87
N SER A 406 -19.98 -7.76 41.95
CA SER A 406 -18.62 -7.37 42.33
C SER A 406 -17.91 -8.45 43.16
N SER A 407 -18.63 -9.16 44.03
CA SER A 407 -18.09 -10.30 44.79
C SER A 407 -19.17 -11.33 45.15
N ILE A 408 -18.74 -12.58 45.31
CA ILE A 408 -19.56 -13.69 45.83
C ILE A 408 -18.66 -14.51 46.78
N GLU A 409 -19.05 -14.58 48.04
CA GLU A 409 -18.39 -15.37 49.09
C GLU A 409 -19.37 -16.40 49.66
N LEU A 410 -18.87 -17.60 49.95
CA LEU A 410 -19.70 -18.73 50.35
C LEU A 410 -19.24 -19.25 51.71
N HIS A 411 -20.16 -19.31 52.67
CA HIS A 411 -19.89 -19.76 54.03
C HIS A 411 -21.03 -20.64 54.58
N PRO A 412 -20.74 -21.75 55.27
CA PRO A 412 -19.42 -22.38 55.38
C PRO A 412 -19.05 -23.15 54.10
N ASN A 413 -17.76 -23.20 53.79
CA ASN A 413 -17.21 -24.03 52.72
C ASN A 413 -15.86 -24.61 53.21
N PRO A 414 -15.79 -25.88 53.66
CA PRO A 414 -16.76 -26.95 53.40
C PRO A 414 -18.09 -26.83 54.16
N LEU A 415 -19.18 -27.18 53.49
CA LEU A 415 -20.55 -27.21 54.01
C LEU A 415 -20.82 -28.57 54.68
N PRO A 416 -21.17 -28.63 55.98
CA PRO A 416 -21.65 -29.86 56.60
C PRO A 416 -22.98 -30.32 55.97
N SER A 417 -23.16 -31.63 55.79
CA SER A 417 -24.38 -32.16 55.15
C SER A 417 -25.64 -31.74 55.92
N GLY A 418 -26.65 -31.25 55.19
CA GLY A 418 -27.93 -30.79 55.75
C GLY A 418 -27.93 -29.37 56.36
N GLN A 419 -26.81 -28.64 56.36
CA GLN A 419 -26.78 -27.23 56.76
C GLN A 419 -27.02 -26.28 55.58
N ALA A 420 -27.56 -25.09 55.87
CA ALA A 420 -27.73 -24.05 54.88
C ALA A 420 -26.37 -23.43 54.47
N LEU A 421 -26.26 -23.08 53.19
CA LEU A 421 -25.13 -22.36 52.62
C LEU A 421 -25.47 -20.88 52.57
N THR A 422 -24.66 -20.03 53.19
CA THR A 422 -24.79 -18.57 53.07
C THR A 422 -23.95 -18.08 51.90
N ALA A 423 -24.60 -17.40 50.95
CA ALA A 423 -23.95 -16.67 49.89
C ALA A 423 -23.98 -15.17 50.20
N THR A 424 -22.82 -14.57 50.48
CA THR A 424 -22.65 -13.12 50.56
C THR A 424 -22.37 -12.61 49.15
N ILE A 425 -23.29 -11.82 48.60
CA ILE A 425 -23.22 -11.29 47.24
C ILE A 425 -23.16 -9.78 47.31
N ASN A 426 -22.17 -9.17 46.65
CA ASN A 426 -22.10 -7.74 46.46
C ASN A 426 -22.43 -7.41 45.00
N ALA A 427 -23.40 -6.51 44.78
CA ALA A 427 -23.85 -6.11 43.45
C ALA A 427 -23.72 -4.59 43.24
N ARG A 428 -23.33 -4.20 42.02
CA ARG A 428 -23.20 -2.79 41.61
C ARG A 428 -24.53 -2.09 41.32
N GLN A 429 -25.59 -2.87 41.12
CA GLN A 429 -26.95 -2.39 40.91
C GLN A 429 -27.95 -3.51 41.17
N ARG A 430 -29.24 -3.16 41.33
CA ARG A 430 -30.31 -4.13 41.50
C ARG A 430 -30.45 -5.07 40.29
N LEU A 431 -30.53 -6.38 40.53
CA LEU A 431 -30.72 -7.39 39.49
C LEU A 431 -31.53 -8.61 39.95
N LYS A 432 -32.07 -9.37 38.98
CA LYS A 432 -32.60 -10.72 39.22
C LYS A 432 -31.53 -11.77 38.91
N ALA A 433 -31.36 -12.75 39.78
CA ALA A 433 -30.44 -13.85 39.59
C ALA A 433 -31.07 -15.20 39.94
N GLY A 434 -30.89 -16.20 39.06
CA GLY A 434 -31.21 -17.60 39.35
C GLY A 434 -30.05 -18.27 40.07
N ILE A 435 -30.33 -19.01 41.15
CA ILE A 435 -29.29 -19.70 41.92
C ILE A 435 -29.52 -21.22 41.84
N ARG A 436 -28.49 -21.95 41.39
CA ARG A 436 -28.53 -23.40 41.19
C ARG A 436 -27.25 -24.06 41.67
N LEU A 437 -27.35 -25.31 42.10
CA LEU A 437 -26.21 -26.14 42.46
C LEU A 437 -26.11 -27.33 41.51
N PHE A 438 -24.90 -27.59 41.02
CA PHE A 438 -24.60 -28.68 40.11
C PHE A 438 -23.56 -29.63 40.71
N THR A 439 -23.60 -30.90 40.34
CA THR A 439 -22.46 -31.78 40.49
C THR A 439 -21.30 -31.31 39.62
N ALA A 440 -20.08 -31.77 39.88
CA ALA A 440 -18.92 -31.53 39.00
C ALA A 440 -19.13 -32.06 37.56
N THR A 441 -20.10 -32.96 37.35
CA THR A 441 -20.48 -33.47 36.02
C THR A 441 -21.59 -32.66 35.34
N GLY A 442 -22.06 -31.57 35.95
CA GLY A 442 -23.05 -30.66 35.37
C GLY A 442 -24.52 -31.05 35.61
N VAL A 443 -24.80 -32.03 36.47
CA VAL A 443 -26.18 -32.40 36.84
C VAL A 443 -26.69 -31.46 37.93
N THR A 444 -27.83 -30.80 37.70
CA THR A 444 -28.46 -29.94 38.71
C THR A 444 -28.96 -30.79 39.88
N VAL A 445 -28.52 -30.46 41.09
CA VAL A 445 -28.91 -31.14 42.35
C VAL A 445 -29.79 -30.26 43.23
N MET A 446 -29.71 -28.94 43.09
CA MET A 446 -30.63 -27.98 43.72
C MET A 446 -30.90 -26.81 42.77
N ASP A 447 -32.14 -26.30 42.78
CA ASP A 447 -32.54 -25.07 42.11
C ASP A 447 -33.39 -24.26 43.09
N TRP A 448 -32.85 -23.12 43.53
CA TRP A 448 -33.54 -22.23 44.47
C TRP A 448 -34.35 -21.14 43.76
N GLY A 449 -34.45 -21.18 42.43
CA GLY A 449 -35.22 -20.24 41.64
C GLY A 449 -34.54 -18.86 41.55
N GLN A 450 -35.37 -17.83 41.36
CA GLN A 450 -34.94 -16.46 41.09
C GLN A 450 -34.98 -15.60 42.36
N TYR A 451 -33.87 -14.93 42.64
CA TYR A 451 -33.70 -13.95 43.71
C TYR A 451 -33.64 -12.54 43.15
N GLN A 452 -34.16 -11.58 43.90
CA GLN A 452 -33.89 -10.16 43.73
C GLN A 452 -32.68 -9.81 44.59
N ILE A 453 -31.59 -9.39 43.95
CA ILE A 453 -30.36 -8.93 44.58
C ILE A 453 -30.38 -7.40 44.49
N GLU A 454 -30.35 -6.75 45.65
CA GLU A 454 -30.31 -5.29 45.73
C GLU A 454 -28.87 -4.77 45.50
N GLU A 455 -28.72 -3.47 45.27
CA GLU A 455 -27.40 -2.83 45.19
C GLU A 455 -26.68 -2.88 46.55
N GLY A 456 -25.38 -3.16 46.54
CA GLY A 456 -24.57 -3.34 47.74
C GLY A 456 -24.41 -4.80 48.16
N GLU A 457 -23.98 -5.03 49.39
CA GLU A 457 -23.77 -6.37 49.96
C GLU A 457 -25.07 -6.94 50.53
N GLN A 458 -25.38 -8.18 50.17
CA GLN A 458 -26.55 -8.91 50.65
C GLN A 458 -26.17 -10.36 50.97
N GLN A 459 -26.66 -10.87 52.09
CA GLN A 459 -26.54 -12.29 52.43
C GLN A 459 -27.80 -13.04 52.04
N ILE A 460 -27.63 -14.15 51.32
CA ILE A 460 -28.69 -15.07 50.94
C ILE A 460 -28.42 -16.42 51.58
N GLU A 461 -29.34 -16.87 52.43
CA GLU A 461 -29.30 -18.20 53.01
C GLU A 461 -29.97 -19.19 52.04
N LEU A 462 -29.19 -20.17 51.58
CA LEU A 462 -29.62 -21.20 50.64
C LEU A 462 -29.83 -22.50 51.44
N PRO A 463 -31.08 -22.94 51.66
CA PRO A 463 -31.37 -24.16 52.41
C PRO A 463 -30.62 -25.35 51.82
N GLY A 464 -29.85 -26.05 52.65
CA GLY A 464 -29.13 -27.24 52.25
C GLY A 464 -30.03 -28.47 52.21
N GLY A 465 -29.81 -29.32 51.22
CA GLY A 465 -30.37 -30.67 51.16
C GLY A 465 -29.42 -31.72 51.76
N SER A 466 -29.91 -32.95 51.92
CA SER A 466 -29.08 -34.13 52.22
C SER A 466 -28.29 -34.56 50.98
N LEU A 467 -27.23 -33.81 50.68
CA LEU A 467 -26.34 -34.11 49.57
C LEU A 467 -25.18 -35.03 50.02
N PRO A 468 -24.77 -36.00 49.18
CA PRO A 468 -23.56 -36.77 49.40
C PRO A 468 -22.34 -35.86 49.50
N GLY A 469 -21.35 -36.25 50.32
CA GLY A 469 -20.08 -35.54 50.37
C GLY A 469 -19.38 -35.55 49.00
N GLY A 470 -18.83 -34.40 48.61
CA GLY A 470 -18.26 -34.21 47.28
C GLY A 470 -18.10 -32.74 46.88
N LEU A 471 -17.62 -32.53 45.66
CA LEU A 471 -17.44 -31.20 45.07
C LEU A 471 -18.64 -30.84 44.18
N TYR A 472 -19.20 -29.67 44.42
CA TYR A 472 -20.32 -29.09 43.72
C TYR A 472 -19.97 -27.70 43.17
N LEU A 473 -20.76 -27.24 42.21
CA LEU A 473 -20.63 -25.93 41.56
C LEU A 473 -21.92 -25.14 41.79
N LEU A 474 -21.84 -24.02 42.51
CA LEU A 474 -22.92 -23.06 42.67
C LEU A 474 -22.89 -22.08 41.49
N GLU A 475 -23.95 -22.07 40.68
CA GLU A 475 -24.17 -21.10 39.61
C GLU A 475 -25.11 -20.00 40.09
N ILE A 476 -24.72 -18.76 39.84
CA ILE A 476 -25.57 -17.57 39.97
C ILE A 476 -25.72 -16.98 38.56
N ALA A 477 -26.89 -17.16 37.97
CA ALA A 477 -27.19 -16.78 36.59
C ALA A 477 -28.05 -15.53 36.52
N THR A 478 -27.61 -14.55 35.75
CA THR A 478 -28.32 -13.29 35.49
C THR A 478 -28.69 -13.22 34.00
N PRO A 479 -29.57 -12.30 33.56
CA PRO A 479 -29.80 -12.07 32.14
C PRO A 479 -28.54 -11.64 31.36
N ARG A 480 -27.50 -11.15 32.04
CA ARG A 480 -26.27 -10.61 31.43
C ARG A 480 -25.03 -11.49 31.60
N GLY A 481 -25.17 -12.70 32.16
CA GLY A 481 -24.03 -13.58 32.41
C GLY A 481 -24.23 -14.46 33.62
N LYS A 482 -23.25 -15.31 33.92
CA LYS A 482 -23.32 -16.28 35.01
C LYS A 482 -22.03 -16.23 35.82
N ALA A 483 -22.10 -16.49 37.13
CA ALA A 483 -20.94 -16.69 37.98
C ALA A 483 -20.98 -18.10 38.58
N VAL A 484 -19.83 -18.76 38.70
CA VAL A 484 -19.74 -20.12 39.25
C VAL A 484 -18.74 -20.15 40.43
N LYS A 485 -19.15 -20.75 41.55
CA LYS A 485 -18.32 -20.93 42.75
C LYS A 485 -18.30 -22.39 43.19
N LYS A 486 -17.15 -22.86 43.68
CA LYS A 486 -16.99 -24.24 44.18
C LYS A 486 -17.54 -24.36 45.59
N VAL A 487 -18.32 -25.40 45.85
CA VAL A 487 -18.84 -25.78 47.18
C VAL A 487 -18.38 -27.20 47.48
N ALA A 488 -17.62 -27.38 48.55
CA ALA A 488 -17.26 -28.70 49.06
C ALA A 488 -18.27 -29.10 50.14
N ILE A 489 -18.86 -30.29 50.04
CA ILE A 489 -19.73 -30.84 51.10
C ILE A 489 -18.93 -31.88 51.88
N GLY A 490 -18.79 -31.62 53.18
CA GLY A 490 -18.04 -32.49 54.10
C GLY A 490 -18.84 -33.72 54.51
N VAL A 491 -18.20 -34.89 54.52
CA VAL A 491 -18.68 -36.09 55.22
C VAL A 491 -18.18 -35.96 56.66
N PHE A 492 -18.99 -35.39 57.55
CA PHE A 492 -18.68 -35.32 58.97
C PHE A 492 -19.75 -36.05 59.77
#